data_AF-A0A6N8BC02-F1
#
_entry.id   AF-A0A6N8BC02-F1
#
_cell.length_a   1.000
_cell.length_b   1.000
_cell.length_c   1.000
_cell.angle_alpha   90.00
_cell.angle_beta   90.00
_cell.angle_gamma   90.00
#
_symmetry.space_group_name_H-M   'P 1'
#
loop_
_entity.id
_entity.type
_entity.pdbx_description
1 polymer ?
#
loop_
_entity_poly.entity_id
_entity_poly.type
_entity_poly.pdbx_seq_one_letter_code
_entity_poly.pdbx_strand_id
1 'polypeptide(L)'
;MVMITFKPYSGFTAFLVGIISHTIVGTIFGVIFAYIILITSSRYNLIKGLGFGAVLWFLLSGFGTIFRLPLFKNIPPGDAISTFVGALIYGILTAYGLMLLDKRTKLL
;
A
#
# COMPACT_ATOMS: atom_id res chain seq x y z
N MET A 1 6.62 3.38 -2.81
CA MET A 1 7.17 2.25 -2.06
C MET A 1 7.81 1.34 -3.09
N VAL A 2 9.08 0.98 -2.93
CA VAL A 2 9.78 -0.02 -3.79
C VAL A 2 9.82 -1.31 -2.97
N MET A 3 9.54 -2.46 -3.60
CA MET A 3 9.62 -3.76 -2.98
C MET A 3 11.09 -3.95 -2.70
N ILE A 4 11.42 -3.87 -1.41
CA ILE A 4 12.80 -3.93 -0.98
C ILE A 4 13.21 -5.40 -1.06
N THR A 5 13.73 -5.77 -2.22
CA THR A 5 14.32 -7.10 -2.42
C THR A 5 15.64 -7.16 -1.66
N PHE A 6 15.93 -8.32 -1.07
CA PHE A 6 17.08 -8.54 -0.18
C PHE A 6 18.44 -8.13 -0.79
N LYS A 7 18.55 -8.10 -2.13
CA LYS A 7 19.68 -7.50 -2.85
C LYS A 7 19.13 -6.47 -3.84
N PRO A 8 19.64 -5.22 -3.83
CA PRO A 8 19.29 -4.24 -4.85
C PRO A 8 19.89 -4.69 -6.19
N TYR A 9 19.05 -5.27 -7.04
CA TYR A 9 19.38 -5.51 -8.44
C TYR A 9 19.12 -4.23 -9.22
N SER A 10 20.09 -3.81 -10.05
CA SER A 10 19.95 -2.66 -10.93
C SER A 10 19.73 -3.11 -12.38
N GLY A 11 19.16 -2.21 -13.19
CA GLY A 11 18.90 -2.46 -14.61
C GLY A 11 17.42 -2.67 -14.94
N PHE A 12 17.15 -2.82 -16.23
CA PHE A 12 15.80 -2.83 -16.79
C PHE A 12 14.95 -4.02 -16.30
N THR A 13 15.56 -5.19 -16.13
CA THR A 13 14.86 -6.39 -15.64
C THR A 13 14.39 -6.23 -14.20
N ALA A 14 15.25 -5.70 -13.32
CA ALA A 14 14.89 -5.41 -11.93
C ALA A 14 13.76 -4.38 -11.84
N PHE A 15 13.77 -3.36 -12.71
CA PHE A 15 12.70 -2.38 -12.81
C PHE A 15 11.35 -3.01 -13.22
N LEU A 16 11.34 -3.86 -14.26
CA LEU A 16 10.12 -4.56 -14.70
C LEU A 16 9.55 -5.45 -13.60
N VAL A 17 10.40 -6.26 -12.96
CA VAL A 17 9.98 -7.13 -11.85
C VAL A 17 9.44 -6.30 -10.69
N GLY A 18 10.08 -5.18 -10.38
CA GLY A 18 9.64 -4.24 -9.35
C GLY A 18 8.26 -3.69 -9.63
N ILE A 19 8.01 -3.20 -10.85
CA ILE A 19 6.69 -2.68 -11.26
C ILE A 19 5.63 -3.76 -11.18
N ILE A 20 5.87 -4.93 -11.80
CA ILE A 20 4.89 -6.03 -11.82
C ILE A 20 4.52 -6.45 -10.40
N SER A 21 5.52 -6.65 -9.54
CA SER A 21 5.29 -7.05 -8.16
C SER A 21 4.52 -5.97 -7.39
N HIS A 22 4.83 -4.69 -7.62
CA HIS A 22 4.09 -3.59 -7.02
C HIS A 22 2.64 -3.52 -7.47
N THR A 23 2.39 -3.66 -8.76
CA THR A 23 1.05 -3.62 -9.31
C THR A 23 0.23 -4.75 -8.74
N ILE A 24 0.75 -5.99 -8.72
CA ILE A 24 0.02 -7.15 -8.18
C ILE A 24 -0.34 -6.93 -6.71
N VAL A 25 0.64 -6.58 -5.87
CA VAL A 25 0.40 -6.37 -4.44
C VAL A 25 -0.52 -5.18 -4.19
N GLY A 26 -0.32 -4.08 -4.92
CA GLY A 26 -1.19 -2.91 -4.87
C GLY A 26 -2.63 -3.23 -5.27
N THR A 27 -2.84 -4.10 -6.27
CA THR A 27 -4.17 -4.57 -6.66
C THR A 27 -4.80 -5.43 -5.57
N ILE A 28 -4.07 -6.37 -4.98
CA ILE A 28 -4.58 -7.23 -3.88
C ILE A 28 -5.08 -6.36 -2.72
N PHE A 29 -4.26 -5.40 -2.27
CA PHE A 29 -4.66 -4.51 -1.18
C PHE A 29 -5.79 -3.57 -1.58
N GLY A 30 -5.82 -3.09 -2.83
CA GLY A 30 -6.93 -2.30 -3.36
C GLY A 30 -8.26 -3.07 -3.35
N VAL A 31 -8.25 -4.34 -3.73
CA VAL A 31 -9.44 -5.22 -3.69
C VAL A 31 -9.89 -5.43 -2.24
N ILE A 32 -8.96 -5.72 -1.32
CA ILE A 32 -9.28 -5.84 0.11
C ILE A 32 -9.96 -4.56 0.61
N PHE A 33 -9.41 -3.40 0.27
CA PHE A 33 -9.99 -2.12 0.67
C PHE A 33 -11.38 -1.87 0.06
N ALA A 34 -11.60 -2.29 -1.19
CA ALA A 34 -12.92 -2.21 -1.82
C ALA A 34 -13.96 -3.06 -1.07
N TYR A 35 -13.62 -4.29 -0.66
CA TYR A 35 -14.48 -5.11 0.17
C TYR A 35 -14.74 -4.49 1.55
N ILE A 36 -13.74 -3.86 2.17
CA ILE A 36 -13.92 -3.13 3.43
C ILE A 36 -14.94 -1.99 3.27
N ILE A 37 -14.92 -1.27 2.15
CA ILE A 37 -15.92 -0.23 1.87
C ILE A 37 -17.31 -0.86 1.70
N LEU A 38 -17.41 -1.94 0.91
CA LEU A 38 -18.68 -2.64 0.65
C LEU A 38 -19.35 -3.14 1.94
N ILE A 39 -18.60 -3.74 2.87
CA ILE A 39 -19.15 -4.24 4.14
C ILE A 39 -19.37 -3.15 5.18
N THR A 40 -18.83 -1.96 4.96
CA THR A 40 -19.03 -0.81 5.84
C THR A 40 -19.97 0.20 5.18
N SER A 41 -19.58 1.47 5.10
CA SER A 41 -20.38 2.51 4.45
C SER A 41 -19.49 3.36 3.57
N SER A 42 -20.05 3.96 2.52
CA SER A 42 -19.30 4.90 1.66
C SER A 42 -19.02 6.26 2.32
N ARG A 43 -19.34 6.42 3.61
CA ARG A 43 -19.06 7.65 4.37
C ARG A 43 -17.59 7.69 4.79
N TYR A 44 -16.99 8.86 4.63
CA TYR A 44 -15.60 9.16 5.04
C TYR A 44 -14.54 8.28 4.36
N ASN A 45 -14.76 7.88 3.10
CA ASN A 45 -13.86 6.99 2.35
C ASN A 45 -12.39 7.47 2.33
N LEU A 46 -12.14 8.78 2.23
CA LEU A 46 -10.77 9.33 2.26
C LEU A 46 -10.09 9.11 3.63
N ILE A 47 -10.82 9.27 4.73
CA ILE A 47 -10.31 9.01 6.08
C ILE A 47 -10.05 7.50 6.26
N LYS A 48 -10.95 6.66 5.76
CA LYS A 48 -10.75 5.20 5.73
C LYS A 48 -9.52 4.83 4.90
N GLY A 49 -9.29 5.51 3.78
CA GLY A 49 -8.10 5.35 2.94
C GLY A 49 -6.81 5.68 3.70
N LEU A 50 -6.78 6.80 4.42
CA LEU A 50 -5.66 7.16 5.31
C LEU A 50 -5.39 6.08 6.37
N GLY A 51 -6.45 5.66 7.08
CA GLY A 51 -6.35 4.60 8.09
C GLY A 51 -5.87 3.27 7.49
N PHE A 52 -6.38 2.90 6.32
CA PHE A 52 -5.94 1.71 5.59
C PHE A 52 -4.46 1.77 5.23
N GLY A 53 -3.99 2.88 4.67
CA GLY A 53 -2.58 3.09 4.36
C GLY A 53 -1.68 3.01 5.60
N ALA A 54 -2.10 3.62 6.70
CA ALA A 54 -1.37 3.59 7.97
C ALA A 54 -1.27 2.16 8.56
N VAL A 55 -2.40 1.45 8.62
CA VAL A 55 -2.45 0.06 9.09
C VAL A 55 -1.61 -0.84 8.19
N LEU A 56 -1.70 -0.66 6.87
CA LEU A 56 -0.92 -1.44 5.91
C LEU A 56 0.59 -1.24 6.11
N TRP A 57 1.04 0.01 6.26
CA TRP A 57 2.44 0.31 6.55
C TRP A 57 2.91 -0.33 7.86
N PHE A 58 2.09 -0.22 8.91
CA PHE A 58 2.39 -0.80 10.21
C PHE A 58 2.50 -2.32 10.13
N LEU A 59 1.55 -2.99 9.46
CA LEU A 59 1.57 -4.45 9.30
C LEU A 59 2.77 -4.90 8.47
N LEU A 60 3.05 -4.28 7.32
CA LEU A 60 4.16 -4.68 6.46
C LEU A 60 5.52 -4.45 7.15
N SER A 61 5.68 -3.32 7.82
CA SER A 61 6.91 -3.00 8.57
C SER A 61 7.04 -3.92 9.80
N GLY A 62 5.95 -4.12 10.54
CA GLY A 62 5.88 -4.98 11.71
C GLY A 62 6.18 -6.44 11.38
N PHE A 63 5.58 -7.00 10.33
CA PHE A 63 5.90 -8.34 9.86
C PHE A 63 7.36 -8.44 9.42
N GLY A 64 7.86 -7.46 8.66
CA GLY A 64 9.27 -7.42 8.27
C GLY A 64 10.22 -7.50 9.47
N THR A 65 9.89 -6.78 10.55
CA THR A 65 10.64 -6.79 11.81
C THR A 65 10.50 -8.12 12.56
N ILE A 66 9.29 -8.66 12.68
CA ILE A 66 9.02 -9.95 13.36
C ILE A 66 9.77 -11.09 12.68
N PHE A 67 9.75 -11.15 11.36
CA PHE A 67 10.50 -12.14 10.56
C PHE A 67 12.00 -11.83 10.44
N ARG A 68 12.47 -10.76 11.12
CA ARG A 68 13.88 -10.34 11.14
C ARG A 68 14.45 -10.17 9.73
N LEU A 69 13.65 -9.66 8.80
CA LEU A 69 14.10 -9.41 7.45
C LEU A 69 15.23 -8.38 7.48
N PRO A 70 16.36 -8.60 6.77
CA PRO A 70 17.57 -7.78 6.90
C PRO A 70 17.34 -6.27 6.68
N LEU A 71 16.38 -5.92 5.84
CA LEU A 71 16.03 -4.55 5.48
C LEU A 71 15.09 -3.86 6.47
N PHE A 72 14.46 -4.61 7.37
CA PHE A 72 13.49 -4.12 8.34
C PHE A 72 14.02 -4.06 9.77
N LYS A 73 15.23 -4.58 10.01
CA LYS A 73 15.83 -4.63 11.35
C LYS A 73 16.22 -3.25 11.89
N ASN A 74 16.74 -2.38 11.02
CA ASN A 74 17.25 -1.05 11.38
C ASN A 74 16.81 -0.01 10.34
N ILE A 75 15.50 0.21 10.23
CA ILE A 75 14.97 1.22 9.29
C ILE A 75 15.34 2.62 9.81
N PRO A 76 16.09 3.43 9.04
CA PRO A 76 16.38 4.80 9.43
C PRO A 76 15.09 5.61 9.65
N PRO A 77 15.02 6.53 10.63
CA PRO A 77 13.81 7.31 10.89
C PRO A 77 13.30 8.08 9.67
N GLY A 78 14.21 8.60 8.84
CA GLY A 78 13.84 9.28 7.58
C GLY A 78 13.11 8.35 6.62
N ASP A 79 13.64 7.15 6.39
CA ASP A 79 13.03 6.15 5.50
C ASP A 79 11.69 5.63 6.05
N ALA A 80 11.59 5.47 7.37
CA ALA A 80 10.33 5.11 8.04
C ALA A 80 9.26 6.17 7.78
N ILE A 81 9.58 7.46 7.94
CA ILE A 81 8.65 8.56 7.65
C ILE A 81 8.30 8.61 6.16
N SER A 82 9.28 8.50 5.27
CA SER A 82 9.04 8.52 3.82
C SER A 82 8.14 7.37 3.36
N THR A 83 8.37 6.16 3.88
CA THR A 83 7.52 5.01 3.55
C THR A 83 6.13 5.10 4.17
N PHE A 84 6.00 5.68 5.37
CA PHE A 84 4.71 5.95 6.00
C PHE A 84 3.88 6.95 5.20
N VAL A 85 4.47 8.10 4.84
CA VAL A 85 3.82 9.10 3.97
C VAL A 85 3.43 8.49 2.63
N GLY A 86 4.30 7.68 2.03
CA GLY A 86 3.98 6.96 0.80
C GLY A 86 2.78 6.02 0.93
N ALA A 87 2.63 5.35 2.07
CA ALA A 87 1.49 4.48 2.35
C ALA A 87 0.19 5.26 2.57
N LEU A 88 0.26 6.43 3.23
CA LEU A 88 -0.89 7.33 3.38
C LEU A 88 -1.37 7.83 2.00
N ILE A 89 -0.45 8.25 1.13
CA ILE A 89 -0.75 8.67 -0.24
C ILE A 89 -1.41 7.52 -1.01
N TYR A 90 -0.85 6.31 -0.95
CA TYR A 90 -1.43 5.14 -1.58
C TYR A 90 -2.87 4.87 -1.09
N GLY A 91 -3.11 4.92 0.22
CA GLY A 91 -4.42 4.72 0.81
C GLY A 91 -5.45 5.76 0.35
N ILE A 92 -5.07 7.04 0.32
CA ILE A 92 -5.93 8.13 -0.21
C ILE A 92 -6.24 7.90 -1.69
N LEU A 93 -5.23 7.62 -2.51
CA LEU A 93 -5.42 7.43 -3.95
C LEU A 93 -6.29 6.23 -4.26
N THR A 94 -6.14 5.14 -3.50
CA THR A 94 -6.98 3.95 -3.62
C THR A 94 -8.44 4.29 -3.29
N ALA A 95 -8.68 4.99 -2.18
CA ALA A 95 -10.02 5.44 -1.80
C ALA A 95 -10.64 6.38 -2.83
N TYR A 96 -9.86 7.35 -3.32
CA TYR A 96 -10.31 8.27 -4.35
C TYR A 96 -10.64 7.56 -5.67
N GLY A 97 -9.80 6.60 -6.08
CA GLY A 97 -10.05 5.78 -7.27
C GLY A 97 -11.36 4.99 -7.16
N LEU A 98 -11.61 4.37 -6.01
CA LEU A 98 -12.87 3.66 -5.77
C LEU A 98 -14.07 4.60 -5.75
N MET A 99 -13.96 5.79 -5.15
CA MET A 99 -15.02 6.80 -5.19
C MET A 99 -15.33 7.27 -6.62
N LEU A 100 -14.30 7.38 -7.47
CA LEU A 100 -14.47 7.76 -8.88
C LEU A 100 -15.16 6.64 -9.67
N LEU A 101 -14.77 5.39 -9.43
CA LEU A 101 -15.38 4.22 -10.06
C LEU A 101 -16.85 4.08 -9.64
N ASP A 102 -17.13 4.18 -8.34
CA ASP A 102 -18.47 4.07 -7.79
C ASP A 102 -19.46 5.08 -8.42
N LYS A 103 -19.02 6.34 -8.56
CA LYS A 103 -19.79 7.38 -9.27
C LYS A 103 -20.10 7.05 -10.74
N ARG A 104 -19.25 6.27 -11.40
CA ARG A 104 -19.42 5.88 -12.81
C ARG A 104 -20.27 4.65 -12.98
N THR A 105 -20.16 3.69 -12.07
CA THR A 105 -20.72 2.36 -12.25
C THR A 105 -21.92 2.05 -11.35
N LYS A 106 -22.20 2.87 -10.32
CA LYS A 106 -23.24 2.61 -9.29
C LYS A 106 -23.19 1.17 -8.76
N LEU A 107 -21.97 0.64 -8.57
CA LEU A 107 -21.75 -0.77 -8.23
C LEU A 107 -21.74 -1.03 -6.72
N LEU A 108 -21.63 0.01 -5.90
CA LEU A 108 -21.72 -0.02 -4.44
C LEU A 108 -22.86 0.88 -3.97
#